data_AF-A0A5P0JHV4-F1
#
_entry.id   AF-A0A5P0JHV4-F1
#
_cell.length_a   1.000
_cell.length_b   1.000
_cell.length_c   1.000
_cell.angle_alpha   90.00
_cell.angle_beta   90.00
_cell.angle_gamma   90.00
#
_symmetry.space_group_name_H-M   'P 1'
#
loop_
_entity.id
_entity.type
_entity.pdbx_description
1 polymer ?
#
loop_
_entity_poly.entity_id
_entity_poly.type
_entity_poly.pdbx_seq_one_letter_code
_entity_poly.pdbx_strand_id
1 'polypeptide(L)'
;TELRKNPAKYFIDQPVAVLSNNRPAGYLLSASAFEALMDMLAEQEEKKPIKARFRPSAARLEEITRRAEKYLNDMTDDDFNDFKE
;
A
#
# COMPACT_ATOMS: atom_id res chain seq x y z
N THR A 1 -28.07 -24.49 -10.18
CA THR A 1 -26.60 -24.67 -10.33
C THR A 1 -26.22 -26.08 -9.98
N GLU A 2 -25.32 -26.72 -10.73
CA GLU A 2 -24.85 -28.10 -10.47
C GLU A 2 -24.29 -28.29 -9.05
N LEU A 3 -23.69 -27.23 -8.47
CA LEU A 3 -23.28 -27.17 -7.07
C LEU A 3 -24.38 -27.46 -6.04
N ARG A 4 -25.65 -27.11 -6.32
CA ARG A 4 -26.77 -27.43 -5.40
C ARG A 4 -27.18 -28.90 -5.46
N LYS A 5 -26.86 -29.60 -6.56
CA LYS A 5 -27.24 -31.01 -6.76
C LYS A 5 -26.24 -31.98 -6.13
N ASN A 6 -24.96 -31.62 -6.10
CA ASN A 6 -23.91 -32.46 -5.53
C ASN A 6 -22.75 -31.61 -4.98
N PRO A 7 -22.92 -30.91 -3.86
CA PRO A 7 -21.91 -30.00 -3.33
C PRO A 7 -20.61 -30.72 -2.97
N ALA A 8 -20.69 -31.93 -2.39
CA ALA A 8 -19.54 -32.72 -1.94
C ALA A 8 -18.50 -33.02 -3.03
N LYS A 9 -18.93 -33.17 -4.29
CA LYS A 9 -18.05 -33.48 -5.42
C LYS A 9 -17.09 -32.33 -5.79
N TYR A 10 -17.44 -31.11 -5.39
CA TYR A 10 -16.72 -29.90 -5.75
C TYR A 10 -15.83 -29.39 -4.60
N PHE A 11 -15.80 -30.07 -3.46
CA PHE A 11 -14.78 -29.89 -2.43
C PHE A 11 -13.53 -30.66 -2.86
N ILE A 12 -12.80 -30.08 -3.81
CA ILE A 12 -11.49 -30.53 -4.26
C ILE A 12 -10.44 -29.50 -3.83
N ASP A 13 -9.17 -29.89 -3.76
CA ASP A 13 -8.07 -28.98 -3.36
C ASP A 13 -7.85 -27.80 -4.34
N GLN A 14 -8.54 -27.80 -5.48
CA GLN A 14 -8.42 -26.76 -6.51
C GLN A 14 -9.61 -25.80 -6.49
N PRO A 15 -9.40 -24.51 -6.79
CA PRO A 15 -10.48 -23.53 -6.92
C PRO A 15 -11.54 -23.94 -7.94
N VAL A 16 -12.82 -23.92 -7.54
CA VAL A 16 -13.95 -24.23 -8.45
C VAL A 16 -14.80 -22.99 -8.69
N ALA A 17 -14.97 -22.61 -9.96
CA ALA A 17 -15.86 -21.51 -10.33
C ALA A 17 -17.34 -21.92 -10.20
N VAL A 18 -18.10 -21.16 -9.42
CA VAL A 18 -19.56 -21.28 -9.29
C VAL A 18 -20.21 -20.42 -10.36
N LEU A 19 -20.90 -21.04 -11.33
CA LEU A 19 -21.55 -20.32 -12.41
C LEU A 19 -23.03 -20.05 -12.13
N SER A 20 -23.53 -18.88 -12.52
CA SER A 20 -24.94 -18.53 -12.61
C SER A 20 -25.21 -17.95 -13.99
N ASN A 21 -26.18 -18.47 -14.74
CA ASN A 21 -26.45 -18.07 -16.13
C ASN A 21 -25.18 -18.04 -17.02
N ASN A 22 -24.35 -19.09 -16.94
CA ASN A 22 -23.05 -19.19 -17.62
C ASN A 22 -22.04 -18.08 -17.30
N ARG A 23 -22.25 -17.31 -16.23
CA ARG A 23 -21.31 -16.30 -15.73
C ARG A 23 -20.76 -16.70 -14.36
N PRO A 24 -19.48 -16.47 -14.07
CA PRO A 24 -18.92 -16.72 -12.75
C PRO A 24 -19.60 -15.82 -11.72
N ALA A 25 -20.27 -16.45 -10.76
CA ALA A 25 -20.94 -15.81 -9.63
C ALA A 25 -20.09 -15.85 -8.35
N GLY A 26 -19.11 -16.76 -8.29
CA GLY A 26 -18.17 -16.87 -7.18
C GLY A 26 -17.18 -18.01 -7.39
N TYR A 27 -16.27 -18.19 -6.43
CA TYR A 27 -15.31 -19.29 -6.40
C TYR A 27 -15.43 -20.04 -5.08
N LEU A 28 -15.39 -21.36 -5.16
CA LEU A 28 -15.28 -22.23 -4.02
C LEU A 28 -13.80 -22.53 -3.81
N LEU A 29 -13.31 -22.21 -2.63
CA LEU A 29 -11.92 -22.33 -2.20
C LEU A 29 -11.88 -23.14 -0.89
N SER A 30 -10.75 -23.77 -0.60
CA SER A 30 -10.50 -24.28 0.75
C SER A 30 -10.38 -23.12 1.73
N ALA A 31 -10.70 -23.37 3.00
CA ALA A 31 -10.54 -22.37 4.05
C ALA A 31 -9.10 -21.84 4.12
N SER A 32 -8.11 -22.74 4.05
CA SER A 32 -6.69 -22.39 4.07
C SER A 32 -6.27 -21.48 2.91
N ALA A 33 -6.79 -21.72 1.70
CA ALA A 33 -6.48 -20.88 0.55
C ALA A 33 -7.12 -19.49 0.68
N PHE A 34 -8.34 -19.41 1.22
CA PHE A 34 -9.00 -18.13 1.47
C PHE A 34 -8.27 -17.32 2.54
N GLU A 35 -7.90 -17.94 3.65
CA GLU A 35 -7.15 -17.31 4.75
C GLU A 35 -5.81 -16.77 4.25
N ALA A 36 -5.03 -17.59 3.53
CA ALA A 36 -3.75 -17.15 2.96
C ALA A 36 -3.90 -15.94 2.02
N LEU A 37 -4.98 -15.89 1.22
CA LEU A 37 -5.26 -14.74 0.36
C LEU A 37 -5.62 -13.48 1.16
N MET A 38 -6.38 -13.63 2.24
CA MET A 38 -6.73 -12.51 3.12
C MET A 38 -5.50 -11.97 3.85
N ASP A 39 -4.62 -12.84 4.33
CA ASP A 39 -3.37 -12.45 4.99
C ASP A 39 -2.46 -11.69 4.01
N MET A 40 -2.31 -12.18 2.77
CA MET A 40 -1.55 -11.49 1.73
C MET A 40 -2.12 -10.09 1.42
N LEU A 41 -3.44 -9.95 1.38
CA LEU A 41 -4.10 -8.66 1.16
C LEU A 41 -3.88 -7.70 2.34
N ALA A 42 -3.99 -8.19 3.57
CA ALA A 42 -3.73 -7.42 4.77
C ALA A 42 -2.29 -6.89 4.80
N GLU A 43 -1.31 -7.75 4.49
CA GLU A 43 0.08 -7.33 4.36
C GLU A 43 0.29 -6.23 3.32
N GLN A 44 -0.39 -6.31 2.17
CA GLN A 44 -0.27 -5.27 1.14
C GLN A 44 -0.95 -3.96 1.53
N GLU A 45 -2.04 -4.02 2.29
CA GLU A 45 -2.67 -2.82 2.84
C GLU A 45 -1.80 -2.15 3.90
N GLU A 46 -1.11 -2.91 4.74
CA GLU A 46 -0.14 -2.39 5.72
C GLU A 46 1.09 -1.79 5.03
N LYS A 47 1.53 -2.40 3.94
CA LYS A 47 2.65 -1.93 3.11
C LYS A 47 2.27 -0.79 2.16
N LYS A 48 1.10 -0.15 2.31
CA LYS A 48 0.71 1.02 1.50
C LYS A 48 1.89 2.00 1.47
N PRO A 49 2.51 2.25 0.30
CA PRO A 49 3.69 3.06 0.24
C PRO A 49 3.32 4.44 0.76
N ILE A 50 4.01 4.87 1.83
CA ILE A 50 3.99 6.26 2.26
C ILE A 50 4.58 7.02 1.08
N LYS A 51 3.72 7.49 0.17
CA LYS A 51 4.13 8.38 -0.90
C LYS A 51 4.65 9.63 -0.21
N ALA A 52 5.98 9.79 -0.18
CA ALA A 52 6.61 11.01 0.28
C ALA A 52 5.97 12.18 -0.50
N ARG A 53 5.23 13.02 0.23
CA ARG A 53 4.47 14.15 -0.33
C ARG A 53 5.37 15.36 -0.59
N PHE A 54 6.68 15.17 -0.70
CA PHE A 54 7.59 16.28 -0.97
C PHE A 54 7.47 16.71 -2.43
N ARG A 55 6.45 17.54 -2.68
CA ARG A 55 6.16 18.24 -3.94
C ARG A 55 5.92 19.72 -3.65
N PRO A 56 6.93 20.46 -3.15
CA PRO A 56 6.78 21.88 -2.90
C PRO A 56 6.48 22.61 -4.22
N SER A 57 5.62 23.62 -4.15
CA SER A 57 5.41 24.55 -5.27
C SER A 57 6.64 25.44 -5.48
N ALA A 58 6.75 26.07 -6.65
CA ALA A 58 7.82 27.04 -6.92
C ALA A 58 7.86 28.15 -5.84
N ALA A 59 6.71 28.70 -5.47
CA ALA A 59 6.61 29.69 -4.40
C ALA A 59 7.11 29.17 -3.04
N ARG A 60 6.89 27.89 -2.73
CA ARG A 60 7.39 27.27 -1.49
C ARG A 60 8.91 27.08 -1.54
N LEU A 61 9.47 26.74 -2.70
CA LEU A 61 10.91 26.64 -2.90
C LEU A 61 11.57 28.02 -2.74
N GLU A 62 11.03 29.05 -3.36
CA GLU A 62 11.53 30.43 -3.23
C GLU A 62 11.52 30.91 -1.77
N GLU A 63 10.45 30.61 -1.03
CA GLU A 63 10.38 30.93 0.39
C GLU A 63 11.47 30.22 1.21
N ILE A 64 11.71 28.93 0.93
CA ILE A 64 12.78 28.16 1.58
C ILE A 64 14.14 28.76 1.26
N THR A 65 14.40 29.09 -0.02
CA THR A 65 15.66 29.71 -0.46
C THR A 65 15.90 31.04 0.24
N ARG A 66 14.90 31.93 0.29
CA ARG A 66 15.03 33.23 0.96
C ARG A 66 15.29 33.08 2.46
N ARG A 67 14.66 32.11 3.12
CA ARG A 67 14.90 31.83 4.55
C ARG A 67 16.31 31.30 4.77
N ALA A 68 16.78 30.40 3.91
CA ALA A 68 18.14 29.86 3.97
C ALA A 68 19.20 30.95 3.74
N GLU A 69 18.99 31.82 2.75
CA GLU A 69 19.88 32.96 2.49
C GLU A 69 19.98 33.89 3.71
N LYS A 70 18.84 34.24 4.32
CA LYS A 70 18.85 35.03 5.55
C LYS A 70 19.59 34.33 6.68
N TYR A 71 19.33 33.04 6.87
CA TYR A 71 19.97 32.26 7.92
C TYR A 71 21.49 32.20 7.75
N LEU A 72 21.98 32.00 6.52
CA LEU A 72 23.41 32.00 6.20
C LEU A 72 24.06 33.37 6.40
N ASN A 73 23.34 34.45 6.09
CA ASN A 73 23.86 35.81 6.28
C ASN A 73 23.86 36.26 7.75
N ASP A 74 22.93 35.74 8.56
CA ASP A 74 22.79 36.06 9.98
C ASP A 74 23.63 35.15 10.89
N MET A 75 24.22 34.06 10.35
CA MET A 75 25.05 33.12 11.08
C MET A 75 26.45 33.68 11.39
N THR A 76 26.95 33.37 12.58
CA THR A 76 28.32 33.67 13.02
C THR A 76 29.25 32.49 12.75
N ASP A 77 30.56 32.73 12.73
CA ASP A 77 31.57 31.67 12.54
C ASP A 77 31.48 30.57 13.61
N ASP A 78 30.99 30.89 14.81
CA ASP A 78 30.77 29.90 15.87
C ASP A 78 29.59 28.96 15.55
N ASP A 79 28.54 29.46 14.90
CA ASP A 79 27.37 28.64 14.49
C ASP A 79 27.73 27.58 13.44
N PHE A 80 28.75 27.84 12.61
CA PHE A 80 29.26 26.86 11.64
C PHE A 80 30.12 25.76 12.28
N ASN A 81 30.63 25.99 13.49
CA ASN A 81 31.54 25.09 14.19
C ASN A 81 30.88 24.31 15.35
N ASP A 82 29.60 24.55 15.63
CA ASP A 82 28.86 23.89 16.73
C ASP A 82 28.34 22.48 16.39
N PHE A 83 28.68 21.94 15.21
CA PHE A 83 28.37 20.55 14.89
C PHE A 83 29.23 19.59 15.72
N LYS A 84 28.59 18.81 16.60
CA LYS A 84 29.18 17.66 17.29
C LYS A 84 28.45 16.39 16.89
N GLU A 85 29.22 15.37 16.54
CA GLU A 85 28.76 14.03 16.13
C GLU A 85 28.03 13.28 17.26
#